data_AF-A0A090IY82-F1
#
_entry.id   AF-A0A090IY82-F1
#
_cell.length_a   1.000
_cell.length_b   1.000
_cell.length_c   1.000
_cell.angle_alpha   90.00
_cell.angle_beta   90.00
_cell.angle_gamma   90.00
#
_symmetry.space_group_name_H-M   'P 1'
#
loop_
_entity.id
_entity.type
_entity.pdbx_description
1 polymer ?
#
loop_
_entity_poly.entity_id
_entity_poly.type
_entity_poly.pdbx_seq_one_letter_code
_entity_poly.pdbx_strand_id
1 'polypeptide(L)'
;MKRSEVLRYSKIGMETLLTSIKFFYSHISLLCVSLIPSVIRAIQMLNPSAPFWLEGIVFITRCFLFVLIIIMMTKSKINDLRDKNFWDKLGHSASIQFQKNWPYGFLAQIIVFLVLLYGVGNLFIMLLSWIFSSNAGLIGIQSTDSNALYNACIYFLKNMSVIPLTLVYIVYISGLRPVKN
;
A
#
# COMPACT_ATOMS: atom_id res chain seq x y z
N MET A 1 -25.17 16.03 -12.39
CA MET A 1 -24.91 15.16 -11.22
C MET A 1 -25.36 15.89 -9.97
N LYS A 2 -26.28 15.34 -9.19
CA LYS A 2 -26.81 16.03 -8.00
C LYS A 2 -25.74 16.01 -6.90
N ARG A 3 -25.68 17.07 -6.07
CA ARG A 3 -24.72 17.17 -4.95
C ARG A 3 -24.76 15.95 -4.02
N SER A 4 -25.94 15.33 -3.86
CA SER A 4 -26.14 14.09 -3.10
C SER A 4 -25.43 12.86 -3.69
N GLU A 5 -25.30 12.78 -5.02
CA GLU A 5 -24.61 11.68 -5.70
C GLU A 5 -23.10 11.80 -5.56
N VAL A 6 -22.56 13.02 -5.71
CA VAL A 6 -21.13 13.32 -5.49
C VAL A 6 -20.72 12.94 -4.07
N LEU A 7 -21.51 13.33 -3.07
CA LEU A 7 -21.26 12.98 -1.67
C LEU A 7 -21.32 11.46 -1.43
N ARG A 8 -22.27 10.76 -2.08
CA ARG A 8 -22.38 9.30 -1.98
C ARG A 8 -21.13 8.59 -2.53
N TYR A 9 -20.65 8.99 -3.71
CA TYR A 9 -19.47 8.37 -4.33
C TYR A 9 -18.17 8.74 -3.61
N SER A 10 -18.06 9.98 -3.12
CA SER A 10 -16.94 10.40 -2.27
C SER A 10 -16.89 9.59 -0.98
N LYS A 11 -18.04 9.37 -0.33
CA LYS A 11 -18.13 8.51 0.86
C LYS A 11 -17.66 7.09 0.58
N ILE A 12 -18.00 6.50 -0.56
CA ILE A 12 -17.54 5.15 -0.95
C ILE A 12 -16.01 5.11 -1.07
N GLY A 13 -15.41 6.07 -1.78
CA GLY A 13 -13.95 6.17 -1.88
C GLY A 13 -13.28 6.36 -0.51
N MET A 14 -13.89 7.18 0.33
CA MET A 14 -13.35 7.52 1.64
C MET A 14 -13.40 6.34 2.62
N GLU A 15 -14.53 5.64 2.67
CA GLU A 15 -14.68 4.39 3.41
C GLU A 15 -13.71 3.32 2.91
N THR A 16 -13.50 3.21 1.59
CA THR A 16 -12.53 2.28 1.01
C THR A 16 -11.13 2.60 1.55
N LEU A 17 -10.71 3.86 1.52
CA LEU A 17 -9.38 4.28 2.00
C LEU A 17 -9.20 3.99 3.49
N LEU A 18 -10.15 4.42 4.33
CA LEU A 18 -10.07 4.23 5.78
C LEU A 18 -10.06 2.74 6.15
N THR A 19 -10.82 1.93 5.43
CA THR A 19 -10.85 0.48 5.67
C THR A 19 -9.55 -0.17 5.23
N SER A 20 -8.95 0.26 4.12
CA SER A 20 -7.62 -0.22 3.69
C SER A 20 -6.53 0.14 4.69
N ILE A 21 -6.53 1.38 5.20
CA ILE A 21 -5.60 1.83 6.25
C ILE A 21 -5.79 0.99 7.51
N LYS A 22 -7.02 0.89 8.00
CA LYS A 22 -7.33 0.11 9.20
C LYS A 22 -6.89 -1.34 9.05
N PHE A 23 -7.19 -1.98 7.92
CA PHE A 23 -6.81 -3.37 7.67
C PHE A 23 -5.29 -3.57 7.69
N PHE A 24 -4.54 -2.73 6.97
CA PHE A 24 -3.09 -2.86 6.90
C PHE A 24 -2.42 -2.70 8.27
N TYR A 25 -2.78 -1.65 9.02
CA TYR A 25 -2.18 -1.40 10.34
C TYR A 25 -2.71 -2.32 11.45
N SER A 26 -3.84 -3.00 11.26
CA SER A 26 -4.33 -4.02 12.22
C SER A 26 -3.58 -5.35 12.11
N HIS A 27 -2.77 -5.54 11.07
CA HIS A 27 -2.12 -6.81 10.76
C HIS A 27 -0.61 -6.70 10.82
N ILE A 28 -0.04 -7.08 11.97
CA ILE A 28 1.40 -7.01 12.22
C ILE A 28 2.23 -7.84 11.22
N SER A 29 1.68 -8.93 10.70
CA SER A 29 2.30 -9.74 9.65
C SER A 29 2.55 -8.92 8.37
N LEU A 30 1.58 -8.10 7.94
CA LEU A 30 1.72 -7.23 6.78
C LEU A 30 2.76 -6.14 7.02
N LEU A 31 2.79 -5.57 8.23
CA LEU A 31 3.81 -4.59 8.63
C LEU A 31 5.20 -5.21 8.58
N CYS A 32 5.41 -6.37 9.21
CA CYS A 32 6.70 -7.07 9.20
C CYS A 32 7.19 -7.39 7.79
N VAL A 33 6.31 -7.90 6.93
CA VAL A 33 6.68 -8.19 5.53
C VAL A 33 6.98 -6.92 4.74
N SER A 34 6.25 -5.82 4.99
CA SER A 34 6.50 -4.53 4.34
C SER A 34 7.82 -3.86 4.76
N LEU A 35 8.36 -4.20 5.93
CA LEU A 35 9.65 -3.66 6.39
C LEU A 35 10.82 -4.16 5.54
N ILE A 36 10.78 -5.40 5.08
CA ILE A 36 11.85 -5.99 4.26
C ILE A 36 12.14 -5.14 3.01
N PRO A 37 11.18 -4.86 2.10
CA PRO A 37 11.45 -4.03 0.94
C PRO A 37 11.76 -2.58 1.31
N SER A 38 11.28 -2.11 2.46
CA SER A 38 11.54 -0.74 2.96
C SER A 38 13.00 -0.55 3.35
N VAL A 39 13.55 -1.48 4.13
CA VAL A 39 14.94 -1.48 4.56
C VAL A 39 15.86 -1.66 3.37
N ILE A 40 15.57 -2.63 2.49
CA ILE A 40 16.39 -2.88 1.29
C ILE A 40 16.46 -1.63 0.41
N ARG A 41 15.32 -0.95 0.19
CA ARG A 41 15.27 0.28 -0.61
C ARG A 41 16.01 1.45 0.05
N ALA A 42 15.93 1.56 1.37
CA ALA A 42 16.70 2.56 2.11
C ALA A 42 18.20 2.33 1.95
N ILE A 43 18.66 1.07 2.10
CA ILE A 43 20.07 0.69 1.92
C ILE A 43 20.55 0.97 0.50
N GLN A 44 19.74 0.67 -0.52
CA GLN A 44 20.08 0.97 -1.92
C GLN A 44 20.25 2.48 -2.18
N MET A 45 19.52 3.33 -1.45
CA MET A 45 19.66 4.79 -1.57
C MET A 45 20.89 5.32 -0.83
N LEU A 46 21.31 4.65 0.25
CA LEU A 46 22.53 4.98 0.97
C LEU A 46 23.80 4.46 0.28
N ASN A 47 23.69 3.37 -0.50
CA ASN A 47 24.81 2.71 -1.17
C ASN A 47 24.56 2.61 -2.69
N PRO A 48 25.11 3.52 -3.51
CA PRO A 48 24.93 3.52 -4.96
C PRO A 48 25.42 2.26 -5.67
N SER A 49 26.36 1.53 -5.06
CA SER A 49 26.91 0.27 -5.58
C SER A 49 26.11 -0.97 -5.16
N ALA A 50 24.88 -0.81 -4.68
CA ALA A 50 24.07 -1.92 -4.19
C ALA A 50 23.80 -2.95 -5.31
N PRO A 51 23.89 -4.27 -5.00
CA PRO A 51 23.76 -5.31 -6.00
C PRO A 51 22.33 -5.43 -6.54
N PHE A 52 22.21 -5.67 -7.86
CA PHE A 52 20.94 -5.81 -8.56
C PHE A 52 20.02 -6.91 -7.99
N TRP A 53 20.58 -7.97 -7.40
CA TRP A 53 19.80 -9.08 -6.82
C TRP A 53 18.84 -8.64 -5.69
N LEU A 54 19.14 -7.51 -5.03
CA LEU A 54 18.25 -6.90 -4.04
C LEU A 54 16.91 -6.44 -4.65
N GLU A 55 16.88 -6.06 -5.93
CA GLU A 55 15.63 -5.74 -6.63
C GLU A 55 14.73 -6.98 -6.76
N GLY A 56 15.34 -8.13 -7.04
CA GLY A 56 14.65 -9.43 -7.07
C GLY A 56 14.01 -9.75 -5.72
N ILE A 57 14.74 -9.55 -4.62
CA ILE A 57 14.21 -9.75 -3.26
C ILE A 57 13.01 -8.82 -3.01
N VAL A 58 13.15 -7.51 -3.29
CA VAL A 58 12.05 -6.54 -3.13
C VAL A 58 10.82 -6.96 -3.92
N PHE A 59 11.00 -7.41 -5.16
CA PHE A 59 9.90 -7.87 -6.01
C PHE A 59 9.21 -9.11 -5.44
N ILE A 60 9.99 -10.14 -5.05
CA ILE A 60 9.47 -11.37 -4.45
C ILE A 60 8.71 -11.05 -3.16
N THR A 61 9.23 -10.18 -2.30
CA THR A 61 8.55 -9.80 -1.07
C THR A 61 7.24 -9.06 -1.35
N ARG A 62 7.16 -8.22 -2.38
CA ARG A 62 5.91 -7.56 -2.78
C ARG A 62 4.88 -8.55 -3.32
N CYS A 63 5.30 -9.54 -4.12
CA CYS A 63 4.42 -10.61 -4.57
C CYS A 63 3.91 -11.43 -3.37
N PHE A 64 4.78 -11.77 -2.43
CA PHE A 64 4.40 -12.46 -1.21
C PHE A 64 3.43 -11.63 -0.36
N LEU A 65 3.69 -10.33 -0.19
CA LEU A 65 2.80 -9.40 0.51
C LEU A 65 1.42 -9.33 -0.15
N PHE A 66 1.37 -9.26 -1.49
CA PHE A 66 0.12 -9.25 -2.24
C PHE A 66 -0.70 -10.53 -2.02
N VAL A 67 -0.05 -11.70 -2.10
CA VAL A 67 -0.69 -12.98 -1.82
C VAL A 67 -1.17 -13.05 -0.37
N LEU A 68 -0.36 -12.58 0.58
CA LEU A 68 -0.72 -12.54 2.00
C LEU A 68 -1.93 -11.64 2.26
N ILE A 69 -2.02 -10.48 1.60
CA ILE A 69 -3.20 -9.60 1.65
C ILE A 69 -4.44 -10.36 1.18
N ILE A 70 -4.38 -11.05 0.04
CA ILE A 70 -5.52 -11.82 -0.49
C ILE A 70 -5.95 -12.88 0.52
N ILE A 71 -5.03 -13.71 1.01
CA ILE A 71 -5.30 -14.76 2.00
C ILE A 71 -5.99 -14.18 3.24
N MET A 72 -5.45 -13.09 3.78
CA MET A 72 -5.97 -12.48 5.00
C MET A 72 -7.35 -11.85 4.78
N MET A 73 -7.60 -11.29 3.60
CA MET A 73 -8.90 -10.72 3.25
C MET A 73 -9.97 -11.79 2.99
N THR A 74 -9.60 -12.92 2.39
CA THR A 74 -10.52 -14.04 2.14
C THR A 74 -10.63 -15.03 3.29
N LYS A 75 -9.76 -14.93 4.32
CA LYS A 75 -9.59 -15.92 5.40
C LYS A 75 -9.37 -17.35 4.88
N SER A 76 -8.77 -17.48 3.70
CA SER A 76 -8.52 -18.78 3.06
C SER A 76 -7.22 -19.39 3.59
N LYS A 77 -7.03 -20.70 3.39
CA LYS A 77 -5.74 -21.34 3.65
C LYS A 77 -4.82 -21.12 2.45
N ILE A 78 -3.50 -21.17 2.68
CA ILE A 78 -2.50 -21.10 1.60
C ILE A 78 -2.76 -22.19 0.54
N ASN A 79 -3.23 -23.36 0.95
CA ASN A 79 -3.52 -24.47 0.05
C ASN A 79 -4.67 -24.14 -0.93
N ASP A 80 -5.61 -23.27 -0.55
CA ASP A 80 -6.75 -22.89 -1.38
C ASP A 80 -6.30 -22.03 -2.57
N LEU A 81 -5.15 -21.36 -2.47
CA LEU A 81 -4.57 -20.59 -3.58
C LEU A 81 -4.12 -21.46 -4.75
N ARG A 82 -3.96 -22.77 -4.55
CA ARG A 82 -3.64 -23.71 -5.64
C ARG A 82 -4.90 -24.15 -6.39
N ASP A 83 -6.08 -23.96 -5.81
CA ASP A 83 -7.34 -24.32 -6.46
C ASP A 83 -7.74 -23.26 -7.48
N LYS A 84 -7.93 -23.67 -8.73
CA LYS A 84 -8.44 -22.80 -9.78
C LYS A 84 -9.82 -22.21 -9.41
N ASN A 85 -10.66 -22.98 -8.72
CA ASN A 85 -12.00 -22.52 -8.31
C ASN A 85 -11.94 -21.33 -7.36
N PHE A 86 -10.88 -21.21 -6.55
CA PHE A 86 -10.67 -20.05 -5.69
C PHE A 86 -10.50 -18.79 -6.53
N TRP A 87 -9.63 -18.84 -7.55
CA TRP A 87 -9.38 -17.72 -8.45
C TRP A 87 -10.59 -17.38 -9.31
N ASP A 88 -11.35 -18.38 -9.78
CA ASP A 88 -12.57 -18.15 -10.56
C ASP A 88 -13.65 -17.45 -9.71
N LYS A 89 -13.85 -17.87 -8.46
CA LYS A 89 -14.78 -17.20 -7.52
C LYS A 89 -14.36 -15.76 -7.21
N LEU A 90 -13.05 -15.56 -7.01
CA LEU A 90 -12.47 -14.26 -6.73
C LEU A 90 -12.64 -13.31 -7.92
N GLY A 91 -12.34 -13.79 -9.14
CA GLY A 91 -12.52 -13.05 -10.38
C GLY A 91 -13.99 -12.72 -10.66
N HIS A 92 -14.90 -13.67 -10.42
CA HIS A 92 -16.34 -13.43 -10.58
C HIS A 92 -16.85 -12.36 -9.60
N SER A 93 -16.46 -12.47 -8.32
CA SER A 93 -16.80 -11.47 -7.29
C SER A 93 -16.28 -10.08 -7.65
N ALA A 94 -15.05 -10.02 -8.16
CA ALA A 94 -14.44 -8.77 -8.59
C ALA A 94 -15.14 -8.15 -9.79
N SER A 95 -15.53 -8.96 -10.77
CA SER A 95 -16.29 -8.51 -11.94
C SER A 95 -17.65 -7.90 -11.53
N ILE A 96 -18.40 -8.57 -10.65
CA ILE A 96 -19.68 -8.06 -10.15
C ILE A 96 -19.50 -6.71 -9.46
N GLN A 97 -18.51 -6.59 -8.57
CA GLN A 97 -18.30 -5.34 -7.84
C GLN A 97 -17.81 -4.21 -8.75
N PHE A 98 -16.96 -4.52 -9.72
CA PHE A 98 -16.50 -3.56 -10.71
C PHE A 98 -17.67 -3.04 -11.55
N GLN A 99 -18.53 -3.93 -12.07
CA GLN A 99 -19.73 -3.55 -12.83
C GLN A 99 -20.69 -2.70 -11.98
N LYS A 100 -20.87 -3.02 -10.71
CA LYS A 100 -21.74 -2.25 -9.80
C LYS A 100 -21.26 -0.83 -9.53
N ASN A 101 -19.95 -0.62 -9.45
CA ASN A 101 -19.36 0.69 -9.17
C ASN A 101 -19.00 1.47 -10.45
N TRP A 102 -19.14 0.85 -11.62
CA TRP A 102 -18.83 1.45 -12.91
C TRP A 102 -19.85 2.53 -13.31
N PRO A 103 -19.43 3.63 -13.95
CA PRO A 103 -18.08 4.18 -14.00
C PRO A 103 -17.81 5.14 -12.81
N TYR A 104 -18.86 5.76 -12.26
CA TYR A 104 -18.74 6.90 -11.34
C TYR A 104 -18.17 6.54 -9.97
N GLY A 105 -18.51 5.36 -9.43
CA GLY A 105 -17.96 4.88 -8.16
C GLY A 105 -16.48 4.53 -8.28
N PHE A 106 -16.10 3.87 -9.38
CA PHE A 106 -14.72 3.54 -9.68
C PHE A 106 -13.86 4.80 -9.88
N LEU A 107 -14.35 5.78 -10.64
CA LEU A 107 -13.68 7.08 -10.82
C LEU A 107 -13.50 7.80 -9.49
N ALA A 108 -14.52 7.83 -8.62
CA ALA A 108 -14.40 8.44 -7.30
C ALA A 108 -13.35 7.72 -6.43
N GLN A 109 -13.29 6.38 -6.47
CA GLN A 109 -12.26 5.60 -5.77
C GLN A 109 -10.85 5.91 -6.30
N ILE A 110 -10.66 6.08 -7.60
CA ILE A 110 -9.38 6.49 -8.19
C ILE A 110 -9.00 7.91 -7.75
N ILE A 111 -9.93 8.86 -7.83
CA ILE A 111 -9.66 10.26 -7.44
C ILE A 111 -9.28 10.33 -5.97
N VAL A 112 -10.02 9.65 -5.09
CA VAL A 112 -9.71 9.60 -3.66
C VAL A 112 -8.34 8.96 -3.42
N PHE A 113 -8.01 7.89 -4.14
CA PHE A 113 -6.69 7.27 -4.08
C PHE A 113 -5.56 8.21 -4.46
N LEU A 114 -5.69 8.88 -5.62
CA LEU A 114 -4.67 9.80 -6.12
C LEU A 114 -4.50 11.01 -5.21
N VAL A 115 -5.60 11.62 -4.77
CA VAL A 115 -5.54 12.83 -3.95
C VAL A 115 -5.07 12.52 -2.52
N LEU A 116 -5.63 11.50 -1.87
CA LEU A 116 -5.36 11.24 -0.46
C LEU A 116 -4.17 10.30 -0.26
N LEU A 117 -4.17 9.12 -0.89
CA LEU A 117 -3.08 8.18 -0.65
C LEU A 117 -1.79 8.68 -1.30
N TYR A 118 -1.85 9.08 -2.56
CA TYR A 118 -0.66 9.53 -3.28
C TYR A 118 -0.33 11.00 -2.98
N GLY A 119 -1.30 11.92 -3.02
CA GLY A 119 -1.05 13.33 -2.71
C GLY A 119 -0.71 13.54 -1.23
N VAL A 120 -1.68 13.38 -0.34
CA VAL A 120 -1.49 13.63 1.11
C VAL A 120 -0.47 12.67 1.71
N GLY A 121 -0.50 11.39 1.35
CA GLY A 121 0.48 10.42 1.85
C GLY A 121 1.93 10.76 1.48
N ASN A 122 2.20 11.15 0.23
CA ASN A 122 3.56 11.57 -0.14
C ASN A 122 3.97 12.89 0.52
N LEU A 123 3.04 13.85 0.68
CA LEU A 123 3.32 15.08 1.42
C LEU A 123 3.69 14.79 2.88
N PHE A 124 2.96 13.89 3.53
CA PHE A 124 3.26 13.48 4.91
C PHE A 124 4.64 12.80 5.01
N ILE A 125 4.97 11.92 4.06
CA ILE A 125 6.29 11.29 3.98
C ILE A 125 7.40 12.31 3.77
N MET A 126 7.17 13.29 2.89
CA MET A 126 8.11 14.37 2.62
C MET A 126 8.39 15.19 3.88
N LEU A 127 7.33 15.59 4.59
CA LEU A 127 7.43 16.33 5.85
C LEU A 127 8.16 15.52 6.93
N LEU A 128 7.80 14.25 7.12
CA LEU A 128 8.47 13.38 8.09
C LEU A 128 9.94 13.17 7.76
N SER A 129 10.26 12.95 6.48
CA SER A 129 11.63 12.75 6.02
C SER A 129 12.46 14.02 6.21
N TRP A 130 11.88 15.20 5.95
CA TRP A 130 12.53 16.48 6.18
C TRP A 130 12.77 16.75 7.67
N ILE A 131 11.78 16.48 8.53
CA ILE A 131 11.94 16.60 9.99
C ILE A 131 13.04 15.66 10.48
N PHE A 132 13.04 14.41 10.01
CA PHE A 132 14.03 13.42 10.44
C PHE A 132 15.44 13.78 9.97
N SER A 133 15.61 14.16 8.71
CA SER A 133 16.94 14.54 8.18
C SER A 133 17.47 15.82 8.81
N SER A 134 16.61 16.81 9.08
CA SER A 134 17.01 18.06 9.72
C SER A 134 17.43 17.86 11.18
N ASN A 135 16.87 16.86 11.86
CA ASN A 135 17.21 16.52 13.25
C ASN A 135 18.23 15.38 13.37
N ALA A 136 18.71 14.81 12.26
CA ALA A 136 19.68 13.70 12.27
C ALA A 136 21.01 14.09 12.93
N GLY A 137 21.39 15.38 12.81
CA GLY A 137 22.55 15.95 13.51
C GLY A 137 22.44 15.93 15.03
N LEU A 138 21.22 15.94 15.59
CA LEU A 138 20.99 15.83 17.05
C LEU A 138 21.11 14.39 17.57
N ILE A 139 21.01 13.40 16.67
CA ILE A 139 21.05 11.95 17.00
C ILE A 139 22.47 11.38 16.76
N GLY A 140 23.45 12.23 16.40
CA GLY A 140 24.83 11.81 16.17
C GLY A 140 25.03 11.05 14.85
N ILE A 141 24.04 11.04 13.96
CA ILE A 141 24.15 10.44 12.63
C ILE A 141 24.84 11.46 11.72
N GLN A 142 26.16 11.45 11.71
CA GLN A 142 26.98 12.20 10.75
C GLN A 142 26.96 11.48 9.39
N SER A 143 25.80 11.44 8.73
CA SER A 143 25.79 11.09 7.31
C SER A 143 26.41 12.25 6.54
N THR A 144 27.55 12.02 5.90
CA THR A 144 28.31 12.98 5.10
C THR A 144 27.50 13.57 3.93
N ASP A 145 26.29 13.06 3.67
CA ASP A 145 25.37 13.53 2.64
C ASP A 145 23.91 13.55 3.16
N SER A 146 23.45 14.72 3.61
CA SER A 146 22.07 14.95 4.10
C SER A 146 21.00 14.59 3.05
N ASN A 147 21.33 14.63 1.77
CA ASN A 147 20.39 14.30 0.70
C ASN A 147 20.20 12.79 0.57
N ALA A 148 21.27 12.01 0.74
CA ALA A 148 21.19 10.55 0.72
C ALA A 148 20.32 10.02 1.87
N LEU A 149 20.47 10.59 3.08
CA LEU A 149 19.65 10.25 4.24
C LEU A 149 18.16 10.60 4.02
N TYR A 150 17.87 11.80 3.53
CA TYR A 150 16.51 12.23 3.20
C TYR A 150 15.85 11.29 2.18
N ASN A 151 16.57 10.94 1.11
CA ASN A 151 16.06 10.01 0.11
C ASN A 151 15.83 8.62 0.71
N ALA A 152 16.77 8.11 1.50
CA ALA A 152 16.60 6.81 2.18
C ALA A 152 15.34 6.79 3.06
N CYS A 153 15.06 7.85 3.82
CA CYS A 153 13.84 7.99 4.62
C CYS A 153 12.57 8.00 3.76
N ILE A 154 12.56 8.77 2.66
CA ILE A 154 11.42 8.78 1.72
C ILE A 154 11.15 7.38 1.19
N TYR A 155 12.18 6.70 0.69
CA TYR A 155 12.03 5.38 0.10
C TYR A 155 11.64 4.33 1.15
N PHE A 156 12.16 4.42 2.37
CA PHE A 156 11.73 3.59 3.49
C PHE A 156 10.22 3.75 3.75
N LEU A 157 9.76 4.98 3.99
CA LEU A 157 8.36 5.25 4.35
C LEU A 157 7.39 4.92 3.21
N LYS A 158 7.76 5.18 1.95
CA LYS A 158 6.94 4.84 0.77
C LYS A 158 6.76 3.33 0.65
N ASN A 159 7.83 2.55 0.85
CA ASN A 159 7.77 1.09 0.76
C ASN A 159 7.09 0.44 1.96
N MET A 160 7.07 1.12 3.10
CA MET A 160 6.40 0.63 4.32
C MET A 160 4.90 0.91 4.29
N SER A 161 4.50 2.07 3.76
CA SER A 161 3.11 2.54 3.86
C SER A 161 2.42 2.61 2.49
N VAL A 162 2.86 3.50 1.61
CA VAL A 162 2.12 3.83 0.38
C VAL A 162 1.95 2.63 -0.55
N ILE A 163 3.01 1.85 -0.78
CA ILE A 163 2.97 0.71 -1.69
C ILE A 163 2.09 -0.43 -1.15
N PRO A 164 2.29 -0.91 0.10
CA PRO A 164 1.39 -1.91 0.69
C PRO A 164 -0.06 -1.45 0.76
N LEU A 165 -0.32 -0.20 1.16
CA LEU A 165 -1.68 0.35 1.21
C LEU A 165 -2.31 0.42 -0.18
N THR A 166 -1.52 0.67 -1.22
CA THR A 166 -2.00 0.61 -2.61
C THR A 166 -2.47 -0.79 -2.99
N LEU A 167 -1.70 -1.82 -2.63
CA LEU A 167 -2.08 -3.21 -2.88
C LEU A 167 -3.39 -3.56 -2.15
N VAL A 168 -3.50 -3.20 -0.87
CA VAL A 168 -4.74 -3.40 -0.10
C VAL A 168 -5.91 -2.66 -0.77
N TYR A 169 -5.72 -1.38 -1.12
CA TYR A 169 -6.77 -0.56 -1.72
C TYR A 169 -7.28 -1.10 -3.06
N ILE A 170 -6.38 -1.58 -3.93
CA ILE A 170 -6.75 -2.23 -5.18
C ILE A 170 -7.59 -3.48 -4.90
N VAL A 171 -7.16 -4.32 -3.96
CA VAL A 171 -7.89 -5.54 -3.58
C VAL A 171 -9.30 -5.20 -3.06
N TYR A 172 -9.44 -4.12 -2.28
CA TYR A 172 -10.75 -3.62 -1.85
C TYR A 172 -11.63 -3.08 -2.99
N ILE A 173 -11.05 -2.37 -3.96
CA ILE A 173 -11.79 -1.92 -5.16
C ILE A 173 -12.31 -3.13 -5.93
N SER A 174 -11.45 -4.14 -6.10
CA SER A 174 -11.78 -5.44 -6.70
C SER A 174 -12.77 -6.25 -5.88
N GLY A 175 -13.30 -5.73 -4.79
CA GLY A 175 -14.44 -6.31 -4.09
C GLY A 175 -14.18 -7.46 -3.15
N LEU A 176 -12.91 -7.74 -2.92
CA LEU A 176 -12.50 -8.50 -1.76
C LEU A 176 -12.68 -7.60 -0.54
N ARG A 177 -13.59 -7.97 0.35
CA ARG A 177 -13.78 -7.31 1.65
C ARG A 177 -13.43 -8.30 2.75
N PRO A 178 -12.84 -7.85 3.86
CA PRO A 178 -12.68 -8.70 5.02
C PRO A 178 -14.06 -9.17 5.45
N VAL A 179 -14.25 -10.49 5.50
CA VAL A 179 -15.48 -11.07 6.04
C VAL A 179 -15.61 -10.56 7.48
N LYS A 180 -16.64 -9.75 7.75
CA LYS A 180 -16.95 -9.25 9.10
C LYS A 180 -17.01 -10.46 10.04
N ASN A 181 -16.14 -10.47 11.06
CA ASN A 181 -16.38 -11.28 12.24
C ASN A 181 -17.60 -10.73 12.98
#